data_AF-A0A2S8EPS8-F1
#
_entry.id   AF-A0A2S8EPS8-F1
#
_cell.length_a   1.000
_cell.length_b   1.000
_cell.length_c   1.000
_cell.angle_alpha   90.00
_cell.angle_beta   90.00
_cell.angle_gamma   90.00
#
_symmetry.space_group_name_H-M   'P 1'
#
loop_
_entity.id
_entity.type
_entity.pdbx_description
1 polymer ?
#
loop_
_entity_poly.entity_id
_entity_poly.type
_entity_poly.pdbx_seq_one_letter_code
_entity_poly.pdbx_strand_id
1 'polypeptide(L)'
;DAIDALREGVRRLGEARAGRQGGQPGRDDGGEEGRGAAGGGRDPLGRPAGSGEGVGTGDDMLPGEDVYRRAGEILEELRRRAGEQERPEEELDYLRRLLDRF
;
A
#
# COMPACT_ATOMS: atom_id res chain seq x y z
N ASP A 1 -19.62 -21.64 -7.05
CA ASP A 1 -18.77 -20.93 -8.03
C ASP A 1 -18.10 -19.66 -7.49
N ALA A 2 -18.81 -18.64 -6.98
CA ALA A 2 -18.14 -17.45 -6.39
C ALA A 2 -17.53 -17.70 -4.99
N ILE A 3 -18.21 -18.50 -4.17
CA ILE A 3 -17.76 -18.84 -2.81
C ILE A 3 -16.54 -19.78 -2.84
N ASP A 4 -16.44 -20.61 -3.89
CA ASP A 4 -15.31 -21.53 -4.07
C ASP A 4 -14.02 -20.78 -4.45
N ALA A 5 -14.14 -19.77 -5.32
CA ALA A 5 -13.03 -18.89 -5.69
C ALA A 5 -12.48 -18.12 -4.49
N LEU A 6 -13.35 -17.63 -3.61
CA LEU A 6 -12.95 -16.95 -2.38
C LEU A 6 -12.24 -17.90 -1.41
N ARG A 7 -12.76 -19.12 -1.24
CA ARG A 7 -12.16 -20.15 -0.38
C ARG A 7 -10.80 -20.62 -0.89
N GLU A 8 -10.58 -20.63 -2.21
CA GLU A 8 -9.28 -20.92 -2.80
C GLU A 8 -8.27 -19.77 -2.62
N GLY A 9 -8.72 -18.51 -2.73
CA GLY A 9 -7.88 -17.34 -2.47
C GLY A 9 -7.34 -17.29 -1.05
N VAL A 10 -8.19 -17.58 -0.05
CA VAL A 10 -7.80 -17.60 1.38
C VAL A 10 -6.76 -18.69 1.66
N ARG A 11 -6.87 -19.86 1.02
CA ARG A 11 -5.89 -20.96 1.17
C ARG A 11 -4.50 -20.59 0.65
N ARG A 12 -4.42 -20.01 -0.55
CA ARG A 12 -3.12 -19.55 -1.13
C ARG A 12 -2.46 -18.45 -0.30
N LEU A 13 -3.26 -17.55 0.29
CA LEU A 13 -2.74 -16.50 1.17
C LEU A 13 -2.13 -17.06 2.45
N GLY A 14 -2.74 -18.11 3.03
CA GLY A 14 -2.21 -18.81 4.20
C GLY A 14 -0.86 -19.47 3.93
N GLU A 15 -0.72 -20.14 2.79
CA GLU A 15 0.53 -20.80 2.36
C GLU A 15 1.67 -19.80 2.15
N ALA A 16 1.39 -18.66 1.52
CA ALA A 16 2.37 -17.58 1.29
C ALA A 16 2.83 -16.86 2.56
N ARG A 17 2.02 -16.89 3.64
CA ARG A 17 2.39 -16.33 4.95
C ARG A 17 3.18 -17.33 5.78
N ALA A 18 2.79 -18.61 5.75
CA ALA A 18 3.50 -19.69 6.43
C ALA A 18 4.93 -19.87 5.89
N GLY A 19 5.14 -19.72 4.58
CA GLY A 19 6.48 -19.76 3.97
C GLY A 19 7.42 -18.63 4.40
N ARG A 20 6.90 -17.50 4.90
CA ARG A 20 7.71 -16.36 5.38
C ARG A 20 8.12 -16.45 6.85
N GLN A 21 7.42 -17.25 7.65
CA GLN A 21 7.72 -17.40 9.09
C GLN A 21 8.64 -18.59 9.40
N GLY A 22 8.88 -19.49 8.44
CA GLY A 22 9.67 -20.72 8.64
C GLY A 22 11.18 -20.65 8.36
N GLY A 23 11.74 -19.50 7.98
CA GLY A 23 13.13 -19.38 7.52
C GLY A 23 14.06 -18.56 8.43
N GLN A 24 14.53 -19.17 9.53
CA GLN A 24 15.83 -19.08 10.25
C GLN A 24 16.57 -17.71 10.45
N PRO A 25 17.42 -17.58 11.50
CA PRO A 25 17.63 -16.35 12.27
C PRO A 25 19.02 -15.74 12.00
N GLY A 26 19.28 -14.59 12.64
CA GLY A 26 20.61 -14.17 13.06
C GLY A 26 21.65 -13.94 11.94
N ARG A 27 21.92 -12.67 11.66
CA ARG A 27 23.30 -12.29 11.31
C ARG A 27 23.63 -10.94 11.92
N ASP A 28 24.36 -11.06 13.02
CA ASP A 28 25.18 -10.04 13.65
C ASP A 28 26.37 -9.69 12.76
N ASP A 29 26.93 -8.52 13.02
CA ASP A 29 28.31 -8.07 12.74
C ASP A 29 28.81 -7.83 11.31
N GLY A 30 29.20 -6.56 11.09
CA GLY A 30 30.59 -6.21 10.77
C GLY A 30 30.98 -6.05 9.30
N GLY A 31 31.62 -4.93 8.98
CA GLY A 31 32.58 -4.86 7.87
C GLY A 31 32.42 -3.68 6.90
N GLU A 32 33.23 -2.65 7.16
CA GLU A 32 34.18 -2.06 6.19
C GLU A 32 33.70 -1.64 4.79
N GLU A 33 33.75 -0.32 4.60
CA GLU A 33 34.57 0.35 3.60
C GLU A 33 34.69 -0.28 2.21
N GLY A 34 34.09 0.37 1.21
CA GLY A 34 34.75 0.46 -0.09
C GLY A 34 33.85 0.59 -1.32
N ARG A 35 34.02 1.76 -1.97
CA ARG A 35 34.13 1.95 -3.43
C ARG A 35 32.84 2.02 -4.25
N GLY A 36 32.68 3.15 -4.96
CA GLY A 36 31.86 3.18 -6.17
C GLY A 36 31.38 4.57 -6.55
N ALA A 37 32.13 5.26 -7.40
CA ALA A 37 31.82 6.57 -7.95
C ALA A 37 30.48 6.63 -8.72
N ALA A 38 29.72 7.71 -8.51
CA ALA A 38 28.95 8.39 -9.56
C ALA A 38 28.49 9.76 -9.03
N GLY A 39 28.96 10.85 -9.62
CA GLY A 39 28.47 12.19 -9.31
C GLY A 39 26.99 12.32 -9.64
N GLY A 40 26.21 12.86 -8.72
CA GLY A 40 24.81 13.18 -8.97
C GLY A 40 24.05 13.57 -7.70
N GLY A 41 23.81 14.87 -7.51
CA GLY A 41 22.68 15.37 -6.74
C GLY A 41 22.70 15.12 -5.23
N ARG A 42 23.65 15.70 -4.50
CA ARG A 42 23.53 15.82 -3.04
C ARG A 42 23.66 17.30 -2.69
N ASP A 43 22.61 17.87 -2.10
CA ASP A 43 22.59 19.29 -1.76
C ASP A 43 23.56 19.58 -0.59
N PRO A 44 23.98 20.85 -0.37
CA PRO A 44 24.94 21.20 0.68
C PRO A 44 24.44 20.96 2.11
N LEU A 45 23.16 20.62 2.30
CA LEU A 45 22.61 20.16 3.58
C LEU A 45 22.67 18.62 3.71
N GLY A 46 23.32 17.94 2.76
CA GLY A 46 23.58 16.52 2.80
C GLY A 46 22.36 15.65 2.58
N ARG A 47 21.21 16.22 2.19
CA ARG A 47 19.98 15.46 1.93
C ARG A 47 20.16 14.61 0.68
N PRO A 48 19.67 13.36 0.66
CA PRO A 48 19.61 12.59 -0.58
C PRO A 48 18.73 13.36 -1.56
N ALA A 49 19.14 13.49 -2.83
CA ALA A 49 18.22 13.94 -3.87
C ALA A 49 17.04 12.96 -3.88
N GLY A 50 15.89 13.41 -3.39
CA GLY A 50 14.67 12.64 -3.49
C GLY A 50 14.42 12.39 -4.97
N SER A 51 14.40 11.12 -5.36
CA SER A 51 13.76 10.70 -6.60
C SER A 51 12.35 11.29 -6.57
N GLY A 52 12.11 12.28 -7.42
CA GLY A 52 10.87 13.02 -7.50
C GLY A 52 9.75 12.12 -8.01
N GLU A 53 9.23 11.27 -7.14
CA GLU A 53 8.05 10.41 -7.32
C GLU A 53 7.77 9.80 -5.94
N GLY A 54 7.18 10.59 -5.05
CA GLY A 54 6.98 10.14 -3.68
C GLY A 54 6.41 11.17 -2.74
N VAL A 55 5.49 12.03 -3.21
CA VAL A 55 4.47 12.56 -2.30
C VAL A 55 3.46 11.42 -2.09
N GLY A 56 3.94 10.35 -1.46
CA GLY A 56 3.14 9.27 -0.92
C GLY A 56 2.96 9.59 0.55
N THR A 57 1.77 10.04 0.90
CA THR A 57 1.26 10.14 2.26
C THR A 57 1.50 8.81 2.99
N GLY A 58 2.62 8.70 3.71
CA GLY A 58 2.91 7.66 4.71
C GLY A 58 2.69 6.21 4.28
N ASP A 59 3.54 5.69 3.39
CA ASP A 59 3.61 4.24 3.07
C ASP A 59 4.35 3.43 4.18
N ASP A 60 4.97 4.11 5.14
CA ASP A 60 5.80 3.51 6.20
C ASP A 60 5.11 3.41 7.58
N MET A 61 3.79 3.67 7.70
CA MET A 61 3.16 3.81 9.04
C MET A 61 2.17 2.73 9.47
N LEU A 62 1.72 1.80 8.62
CA LEU A 62 0.74 0.79 9.07
C LEU A 62 1.09 -0.63 8.60
N PRO A 63 1.41 -1.56 9.51
CA PRO A 63 1.59 -2.96 9.17
C PRO A 63 0.31 -3.47 8.49
N GLY A 64 0.45 -4.21 7.38
CA GLY A 64 -0.57 -4.49 6.36
C GLY A 64 -1.92 -5.10 6.78
N GLU A 65 -2.19 -5.26 8.07
CA GLU A 65 -3.51 -5.59 8.60
C GLU A 65 -4.45 -4.36 8.64
N ASP A 66 -3.92 -3.14 8.76
CA ASP A 66 -4.75 -1.91 8.79
C ASP A 66 -5.12 -1.39 7.39
N VAL A 67 -4.32 -1.72 6.37
CA VAL A 67 -4.55 -1.23 5.00
C VAL A 67 -5.89 -1.73 4.45
N TYR A 68 -6.21 -3.01 4.66
CA TYR A 68 -7.49 -3.58 4.22
C TYR A 68 -8.68 -3.03 5.01
N ARG A 69 -8.50 -2.78 6.31
CA ARG A 69 -9.53 -2.15 7.16
C ARG A 69 -9.85 -0.75 6.66
N ARG A 70 -8.81 0.08 6.49
CA ARG A 70 -8.92 1.44 5.98
C ARG A 70 -9.49 1.51 4.57
N ALA A 71 -9.10 0.58 3.69
CA ALA A 71 -9.68 0.49 2.35
C ALA A 71 -11.19 0.19 2.43
N GLY A 72 -11.60 -0.70 3.34
CA GLY A 72 -13.01 -0.97 3.63
C GLY A 72 -13.76 0.26 4.10
N GLU A 73 -13.24 0.99 5.09
CA GLU A 73 -13.83 2.23 5.62
C GLU A 73 -14.01 3.28 4.52
N ILE A 74 -13.02 3.43 3.63
CA ILE A 74 -13.10 4.35 2.50
C ILE A 74 -14.20 3.91 1.52
N LEU A 75 -14.29 2.63 1.18
CA LEU A 75 -15.33 2.13 0.27
C LEU A 75 -16.73 2.30 0.86
N GLU A 76 -16.89 2.10 2.17
CA GLU A 76 -18.16 2.35 2.88
C GLU A 76 -18.55 3.83 2.84
N GLU A 77 -17.59 4.71 3.10
CA GLU A 77 -17.76 6.15 3.00
C GLU A 77 -18.22 6.57 1.60
N LEU A 78 -17.56 6.06 0.56
CA LEU A 78 -17.89 6.34 -0.84
C LEU A 78 -19.32 5.86 -1.19
N ARG A 79 -19.69 4.65 -0.78
CA ARG A 79 -21.06 4.11 -0.99
C ARG A 79 -22.11 4.94 -0.28
N ARG A 80 -21.83 5.36 0.97
CA ARG A 80 -22.75 6.21 1.73
C ARG A 80 -22.99 7.54 1.00
N ARG A 81 -21.92 8.22 0.59
CA ARG A 81 -22.00 9.50 -0.14
C ARG A 81 -22.66 9.37 -1.50
N ALA A 82 -22.41 8.29 -2.23
CA ALA A 82 -23.05 8.03 -3.51
C ALA A 82 -24.58 7.87 -3.41
N GLY A 83 -25.11 7.56 -2.21
CA GLY A 83 -26.54 7.50 -1.92
C GLY A 83 -27.16 8.82 -1.43
N GLU A 84 -26.35 9.84 -1.17
CA GLU A 84 -26.82 11.15 -0.69
C GLU A 84 -27.36 11.99 -1.87
N GLN A 85 -28.65 11.87 -2.15
CA GLN A 85 -29.32 12.52 -3.31
C GLN A 85 -29.21 14.06 -3.35
N GLU A 86 -28.91 14.70 -2.22
CA GLU A 86 -28.75 16.17 -2.14
C GLU A 86 -27.38 16.65 -2.66
N ARG A 87 -26.43 15.73 -2.92
CA ARG A 87 -25.12 16.09 -3.47
C ARG A 87 -25.23 16.52 -4.94
N PRO A 88 -24.33 17.40 -5.40
CA PRO A 88 -24.26 17.77 -6.81
C PRO A 88 -24.10 16.54 -7.73
N GLU A 89 -24.75 16.58 -8.90
CA GLU A 89 -24.70 15.46 -9.87
C GLU A 89 -23.27 15.09 -10.30
N GLU A 90 -22.42 16.10 -10.54
CA GLU A 90 -21.01 15.89 -10.90
C GLU A 90 -20.25 15.11 -9.83
N GLU A 91 -20.55 15.37 -8.56
CA GLU A 91 -19.93 14.67 -7.44
C GLU A 91 -20.43 13.23 -7.35
N LEU A 92 -21.74 13.01 -7.48
CA LEU A 92 -22.34 11.67 -7.49
C LEU A 92 -21.76 10.81 -8.62
N ASP A 93 -21.57 11.37 -9.81
CA ASP A 93 -20.97 10.67 -10.94
C ASP A 93 -19.50 10.36 -10.70
N TYR A 94 -18.75 11.29 -10.09
CA TYR A 94 -17.37 11.02 -9.68
C TYR A 94 -17.28 9.87 -8.67
N LEU A 95 -18.15 9.86 -7.66
CA LEU A 95 -18.22 8.81 -6.65
C LEU A 95 -18.59 7.45 -7.25
N ARG A 96 -19.57 7.40 -8.17
CA ARG A 96 -19.94 6.17 -8.91
C ARG A 96 -18.77 5.62 -9.72
N ARG A 97 -18.08 6.47 -10.48
CA ARG A 97 -16.91 6.06 -11.26
C ARG A 97 -15.77 5.52 -10.37
N LEU A 98 -15.63 6.07 -9.17
CA LEU A 98 -14.65 5.60 -8.22
C LEU A 98 -15.02 4.21 -7.69
N LEU A 99 -16.30 4.00 -7.37
CA LEU A 99 -16.84 2.69 -6.95
C LEU A 99 -16.81 1.63 -8.06
N ASP A 100 -16.92 2.02 -9.33
CA ASP A 100 -16.84 1.07 -10.46
C ASP A 100 -15.40 0.60 -10.73
N ARG A 101 -14.40 1.41 -10.35
CA ARG A 101 -12.98 1.13 -10.61
C ARG A 101 -12.37 0.16 -9.60
N PHE A 102 -12.89 0.12 -8.38
CA PHE A 102 -12.29 -0.54 -7.22
C PHE A 102 -13.28 -1.47 -6.54
#